data_AF-A0A5B0MLI0-F1
#
_entry.id   AF-A0A5B0MLI0-F1
#
_cell.length_a   1.000
_cell.length_b   1.000
_cell.length_c   1.000
_cell.angle_alpha   90.00
_cell.angle_beta   90.00
_cell.angle_gamma   90.00
#
_symmetry.space_group_name_H-M   'P 1'
#
loop_
_entity.id
_entity.type
_entity.pdbx_description
1 polymer ?
#
loop_
_entity_poly.entity_id
_entity_poly.type
_entity_poly.pdbx_seq_one_letter_code
_entity_poly.pdbx_strand_id
1 'polypeptide(L)'
;MESAASDSNRNVEHGNLVMENTTDLPVSEKTTTTKYPRKKLEKMRKNYHHSRSLQPDYQDPQSNPTPFRTIEQYYKRRLWEPDYNLAFGHHSIPPPSTTTTTTSPMKVEWSTPHQAQSIQAHIHPLPSNSSQPSIIKPCELCHPQSSPDRIFCTFPKQYPGLIYLPSYLCQHQQAELVEDCLTNGLRKPNVTNIDTHWEMPHQPGLYDLYRLWLNNENSQNQSEDQDQELDTQFILQPKPVPESSVQQSSQTDPKKPPQQKSRRQKVDFEPINAHNFLVARNDRPKEDQVSAKAGMPIHIRDLWMNGKLRWCTIGWQYHWPTKTYHFERDPTPISDLVQSTCKNLINRVVPWDVIESEFQATEKTSNDCEKESSLVDWKTNYKPEAGVINFYQYRDALTAHIDHSEVTTDTPLVSLSVGQACIFLIAASREEEPLAIKLESGDALIMAGPSRRFFHGVPRIIEHSLPPWINGCLSTGPSPPPPWARWFHNGGRINLNVRQVF
;
A
#
# COMPACT_ATOMS: atom_id res chain seq x y z
N MET A 1 -51.79 2.05 47.15
CA MET A 1 -52.29 3.21 47.90
C MET A 1 -51.59 4.42 47.31
N GLU A 2 -52.06 4.88 46.14
CA GLU A 2 -53.18 5.84 46.00
C GLU A 2 -52.77 7.20 46.55
N SER A 3 -52.49 8.16 45.66
CA SER A 3 -53.45 9.17 45.16
C SER A 3 -53.48 10.37 46.14
N ALA A 4 -53.73 11.63 45.81
CA ALA A 4 -54.17 12.36 44.63
C ALA A 4 -53.77 13.84 44.92
N ALA A 5 -53.26 14.62 43.96
CA ALA A 5 -54.02 15.53 43.07
C ALA A 5 -54.68 16.75 43.75
N SER A 6 -54.34 17.96 43.29
CA SER A 6 -55.26 19.00 42.75
C SER A 6 -54.49 20.31 42.53
N ASP A 7 -54.10 20.69 41.31
CA ASP A 7 -54.85 21.43 40.27
C ASP A 7 -55.13 22.92 40.57
N SER A 8 -54.58 23.81 39.73
CA SER A 8 -55.33 24.89 39.04
C SER A 8 -54.46 25.76 38.11
N ASN A 9 -54.64 25.52 36.80
CA ASN A 9 -54.99 26.50 35.75
C ASN A 9 -54.11 27.75 35.48
N ARG A 10 -53.47 27.80 34.30
CA ARG A 10 -53.94 28.58 33.10
C ARG A 10 -52.92 28.53 31.94
N ASN A 11 -53.45 28.28 30.74
CA ASN A 11 -52.80 28.39 29.42
C ASN A 11 -52.34 29.83 29.09
N VAL A 12 -51.31 29.98 28.24
CA VAL A 12 -51.37 30.61 26.89
C VAL A 12 -49.98 30.60 26.22
N GLU A 13 -49.95 29.93 25.07
CA GLU A 13 -49.28 30.16 23.77
C GLU A 13 -47.82 30.63 23.57
N HIS A 14 -47.27 29.97 22.54
CA HIS A 14 -46.08 30.13 21.70
C HIS A 14 -45.47 31.53 21.45
N GLY A 15 -44.15 31.52 21.23
CA GLY A 15 -43.46 32.52 20.44
C GLY A 15 -41.94 32.31 20.36
N ASN A 16 -41.46 31.68 19.28
CA ASN A 16 -40.05 31.69 18.86
C ASN A 16 -39.62 33.12 18.49
N LEU A 17 -38.45 33.57 18.92
CA LEU A 17 -37.71 34.64 18.23
C LEU A 17 -36.20 34.60 18.52
N VAL A 18 -35.49 34.53 17.39
CA VAL A 18 -34.07 34.78 17.08
C VAL A 18 -33.42 35.87 17.94
N MET A 19 -32.14 35.67 18.33
CA MET A 19 -31.24 36.77 18.71
C MET A 19 -29.89 36.64 18.01
N GLU A 20 -29.57 37.68 17.25
CA GLU A 20 -28.27 38.00 16.67
C GLU A 20 -27.26 38.50 17.72
N ASN A 21 -25.99 38.36 17.34
CA ASN A 21 -24.73 38.87 17.89
C ASN A 21 -24.75 40.13 18.77
N THR A 22 -23.89 40.15 19.79
CA THR A 22 -22.62 40.92 19.85
C THR A 22 -22.01 40.90 21.25
N THR A 23 -20.68 40.70 21.37
CA THR A 23 -19.70 41.63 21.96
C THR A 23 -18.36 40.93 22.27
N ASP A 24 -17.28 41.52 21.75
CA ASP A 24 -15.86 41.21 21.97
C ASP A 24 -15.38 41.60 23.37
N LEU A 25 -14.42 40.84 23.92
CA LEU A 25 -13.33 41.38 24.75
C LEU A 25 -12.00 40.65 24.48
N PRO A 26 -10.84 41.33 24.58
CA PRO A 26 -9.58 40.90 23.96
C PRO A 26 -8.62 40.22 24.95
N VAL A 27 -7.85 39.24 24.48
CA VAL A 27 -6.63 38.78 25.18
C VAL A 27 -5.46 38.78 24.20
N SER A 28 -4.47 39.59 24.55
CA SER A 28 -3.19 39.77 23.88
C SER A 28 -2.23 38.66 24.27
N GLU A 29 -1.82 37.82 23.32
CA GLU A 29 -0.54 37.10 23.40
C GLU A 29 0.20 37.17 22.06
N LYS A 30 1.36 37.84 22.10
CA LYS A 30 2.30 37.96 20.98
C LYS A 30 3.05 36.64 20.84
N THR A 31 2.64 35.80 19.89
CA THR A 31 3.50 34.76 19.31
C THR A 31 3.98 35.21 17.93
N THR A 32 5.25 35.59 17.86
CA THR A 32 6.00 35.77 16.61
C THR A 32 6.19 34.41 15.94
N THR A 33 5.15 33.90 15.30
CA THR A 33 5.25 32.82 14.32
C THR A 33 5.23 33.43 12.92
N THR A 34 6.24 33.09 12.15
CA THR A 34 6.43 33.46 10.75
C THR A 34 5.15 33.17 9.96
N LYS A 35 4.35 34.21 9.66
CA LYS A 35 3.11 34.13 8.86
C LYS A 35 3.34 33.78 7.37
N TYR A 36 4.59 33.56 6.97
CA TYR A 36 5.00 33.38 5.57
C TYR A 36 4.76 31.96 4.96
N PRO A 37 4.75 30.84 5.72
CA PRO A 37 4.50 29.51 5.14
C PRO A 37 3.02 29.22 4.85
N ARG A 38 2.09 29.66 5.72
CA ARG A 38 0.65 29.35 5.58
C ARG A 38 0.03 29.99 4.34
N LYS A 39 0.32 31.27 4.07
CA LYS A 39 -0.19 31.97 2.88
C LYS A 39 0.39 31.39 1.58
N LYS A 40 1.64 30.94 1.57
CA LYS A 40 2.25 30.25 0.41
C LYS A 40 1.61 28.88 0.19
N LEU A 41 1.33 28.13 1.26
CA LEU A 41 0.64 26.84 1.18
C LEU A 41 -0.81 26.99 0.72
N GLU A 42 -1.54 27.99 1.21
CA GLU A 42 -2.90 28.33 0.74
C GLU A 42 -2.91 28.82 -0.70
N LYS A 43 -1.94 29.66 -1.09
CA LYS A 43 -1.80 30.12 -2.47
C LYS A 43 -1.43 28.96 -3.39
N MET A 44 -0.58 28.03 -2.96
CA MET A 44 -0.30 26.79 -3.70
C MET A 44 -1.53 25.88 -3.76
N ARG A 45 -2.32 25.75 -2.68
CA ARG A 45 -3.59 25.00 -2.68
C ARG A 45 -4.60 25.62 -3.63
N LYS A 46 -4.81 26.94 -3.58
CA LYS A 46 -5.70 27.68 -4.48
C LYS A 46 -5.24 27.60 -5.93
N ASN A 47 -3.95 27.81 -6.20
CA ASN A 47 -3.41 27.70 -7.55
C ASN A 47 -3.42 26.26 -8.07
N TYR A 48 -3.31 25.26 -7.20
CA TYR A 48 -3.41 23.84 -7.55
C TYR A 48 -4.86 23.43 -7.83
N HIS A 49 -5.81 23.82 -6.99
CA HIS A 49 -7.25 23.63 -7.24
C HIS A 49 -7.67 24.38 -8.50
N HIS A 50 -7.17 25.59 -8.73
CA HIS A 50 -7.43 26.33 -9.96
C HIS A 50 -6.79 25.67 -11.18
N SER A 51 -5.52 25.24 -11.10
CA SER A 51 -4.84 24.55 -12.20
C SER A 51 -5.46 23.19 -12.54
N ARG A 52 -6.10 22.51 -11.59
CA ARG A 52 -6.81 21.24 -11.82
C ARG A 52 -8.30 21.37 -12.04
N SER A 53 -8.96 22.43 -11.57
CA SER A 53 -10.32 22.78 -11.99
C SER A 53 -10.34 23.31 -13.42
N LEU A 54 -9.20 23.84 -13.88
CA LEU A 54 -8.91 24.19 -15.27
C LEU A 54 -8.32 23.02 -16.07
N GLN A 55 -7.95 21.90 -15.43
CA GLN A 55 -7.90 20.65 -16.16
C GLN A 55 -9.35 20.21 -16.29
N PRO A 56 -9.93 20.26 -17.49
CA PRO A 56 -11.27 19.73 -17.63
C PRO A 56 -11.22 18.26 -17.19
N ASP A 57 -12.35 17.70 -16.79
CA ASP A 57 -12.63 16.29 -17.08
C ASP A 57 -12.65 16.13 -18.62
N TYR A 58 -11.54 16.45 -19.29
CA TYR A 58 -11.29 16.14 -20.68
C TYR A 58 -10.93 14.67 -20.64
N GLN A 59 -11.95 13.83 -20.45
CA GLN A 59 -12.14 12.86 -21.52
C GLN A 59 -12.12 13.72 -22.77
N ASP A 60 -10.99 13.67 -23.48
CA ASP A 60 -11.01 14.01 -24.88
C ASP A 60 -12.28 13.36 -25.43
N PRO A 61 -13.21 14.12 -26.06
CA PRO A 61 -14.43 13.54 -26.59
C PRO A 61 -14.15 12.36 -27.55
N GLN A 62 -12.90 12.22 -28.02
CA GLN A 62 -12.40 11.09 -28.81
C GLN A 62 -11.75 9.97 -27.97
N SER A 63 -11.48 10.18 -26.67
CA SER A 63 -10.98 9.16 -25.77
C SER A 63 -12.12 8.23 -25.35
N ASN A 64 -12.01 6.97 -25.72
CA ASN A 64 -12.88 5.89 -25.26
C ASN A 64 -12.10 5.07 -24.21
N PRO A 65 -12.06 5.49 -22.93
CA PRO A 65 -11.32 4.77 -21.91
C PRO A 65 -11.97 3.41 -21.66
N THR A 66 -11.15 2.38 -21.45
CA THR A 66 -11.64 1.05 -21.07
C THR A 66 -12.41 1.13 -19.73
N PRO A 67 -13.35 0.22 -19.44
CA PRO A 67 -14.07 0.18 -18.16
C PRO A 67 -13.15 0.23 -16.94
N PHE A 68 -12.04 -0.51 -16.94
CA PHE A 68 -11.04 -0.40 -15.87
C PHE A 68 -10.50 1.01 -15.71
N ARG A 69 -10.12 1.66 -16.82
CA ARG A 69 -9.57 3.01 -16.78
C ARG A 69 -10.61 4.02 -16.30
N THR A 70 -11.87 3.82 -16.62
CA THR A 70 -12.98 4.66 -16.15
C THR A 70 -13.11 4.60 -14.61
N ILE A 71 -13.10 3.40 -14.02
CA ILE A 71 -13.12 3.25 -12.54
C ILE A 71 -11.83 3.76 -11.90
N GLU A 72 -10.68 3.51 -12.50
CA GLU A 72 -9.40 4.03 -12.02
C GLU A 72 -9.40 5.57 -11.98
N GLN A 73 -9.95 6.22 -13.01
CA GLN A 73 -10.11 7.67 -13.05
C GLN A 73 -11.12 8.18 -12.02
N TYR A 74 -12.24 7.47 -11.81
CA TYR A 74 -13.23 7.81 -10.79
C TYR A 74 -12.57 7.96 -9.41
N TYR A 75 -11.88 6.93 -8.92
CA TYR A 75 -11.25 6.98 -7.60
C TYR A 75 -10.04 7.93 -7.51
N LYS A 76 -9.36 8.20 -8.63
CA LYS A 76 -8.19 9.09 -8.68
C LYS A 76 -8.55 10.58 -8.62
N ARG A 77 -9.81 10.95 -8.84
CA ARG A 77 -10.30 12.34 -8.81
C ARG A 77 -10.13 12.97 -7.44
N ARG A 78 -9.91 14.29 -7.39
CA ARG A 78 -9.79 15.09 -6.16
C ARG A 78 -10.56 16.40 -6.19
N LEU A 79 -11.45 16.58 -7.17
CA LEU A 79 -12.35 17.73 -7.24
C LEU A 79 -13.49 17.58 -6.23
N TRP A 80 -13.93 16.35 -6.04
CA TRP A 80 -14.87 15.88 -5.02
C TRP A 80 -14.40 14.51 -4.53
N GLU A 81 -14.83 14.11 -3.33
CA GLU A 81 -14.45 12.82 -2.74
C GLU A 81 -15.26 11.68 -3.38
N PRO A 82 -14.61 10.66 -3.97
CA PRO A 82 -15.28 9.44 -4.43
C PRO A 82 -16.08 8.77 -3.31
N ASP A 83 -17.15 8.05 -3.67
CA ASP A 83 -17.84 7.20 -2.72
C ASP A 83 -17.03 5.93 -2.47
N TYR A 84 -16.36 5.88 -1.32
CA TYR A 84 -15.55 4.75 -0.91
C TYR A 84 -16.40 3.54 -0.50
N ASN A 85 -17.71 3.70 -0.25
CA ASN A 85 -18.58 2.59 0.11
C ASN A 85 -18.93 1.71 -1.09
N LEU A 86 -18.65 2.14 -2.32
CA LEU A 86 -18.77 1.31 -3.53
C LEU A 86 -17.71 0.21 -3.58
N ALA A 87 -16.60 0.36 -2.86
CA ALA A 87 -15.58 -0.66 -2.74
C ALA A 87 -15.97 -1.68 -1.66
N PHE A 88 -15.72 -2.96 -1.90
CA PHE A 88 -15.88 -4.00 -0.89
C PHE A 88 -14.85 -3.79 0.24
N GLY A 89 -15.25 -3.90 1.50
CA GLY A 89 -14.34 -3.71 2.63
C GLY A 89 -14.95 -4.14 3.97
N HIS A 90 -14.42 -3.62 5.07
CA HIS A 90 -14.93 -3.91 6.42
C HIS A 90 -16.42 -3.59 6.57
N HIS A 91 -16.90 -2.51 5.96
CA HIS A 91 -18.31 -2.11 6.01
C HIS A 91 -19.24 -3.04 5.22
N SER A 92 -18.70 -3.82 4.28
CA SER A 92 -19.47 -4.77 3.47
C SER A 92 -19.73 -6.09 4.21
N ILE A 93 -19.07 -6.30 5.35
CA ILE A 93 -19.12 -7.54 6.11
C ILE A 93 -20.18 -7.40 7.22
N PRO A 94 -21.24 -8.23 7.21
CA PRO A 94 -22.25 -8.21 8.25
C PRO A 94 -21.64 -8.51 9.64
N PRO A 95 -22.15 -7.87 10.70
CA PRO A 95 -21.72 -8.20 12.06
C PRO A 95 -22.00 -9.69 12.37
N PRO A 96 -21.19 -10.33 13.22
CA PRO A 96 -21.41 -11.71 13.60
C PRO A 96 -22.80 -11.85 14.24
N SER A 97 -23.66 -12.66 13.62
CA SER A 97 -24.97 -12.96 14.19
C SER A 97 -24.81 -13.96 15.33
N THR A 98 -25.41 -13.69 16.48
CA THR A 98 -25.31 -14.49 17.72
C THR A 98 -25.89 -15.90 17.63
N THR A 99 -26.38 -16.32 16.46
CA THR A 99 -27.22 -17.52 16.30
C THR A 99 -26.76 -18.51 15.23
N THR A 100 -25.62 -18.34 14.57
CA THR A 100 -25.22 -19.25 13.47
C THR A 100 -23.80 -19.79 13.61
N THR A 101 -23.67 -20.89 14.34
CA THR A 101 -22.58 -21.87 14.22
C THR A 101 -22.71 -22.71 12.94
N THR A 102 -22.92 -22.06 11.79
CA THR A 102 -22.94 -22.75 10.49
C THR A 102 -21.53 -22.80 9.90
N THR A 103 -21.11 -24.00 9.48
CA THR A 103 -19.85 -24.25 8.75
C THR A 103 -19.87 -23.74 7.32
N SER A 104 -21.04 -23.41 6.77
CA SER A 104 -21.21 -22.88 5.42
C SER A 104 -20.85 -21.39 5.34
N PRO A 105 -20.24 -20.92 4.24
CA PRO A 105 -19.96 -19.50 4.07
C PRO A 105 -21.23 -18.67 4.02
N MET A 106 -21.18 -17.51 4.67
CA MET A 106 -22.18 -16.47 4.48
C MET A 106 -21.96 -15.82 3.11
N LYS A 107 -23.01 -15.75 2.29
CA LYS A 107 -22.94 -15.16 0.95
C LYS A 107 -23.49 -13.74 0.99
N VAL A 108 -22.72 -12.80 0.46
CA VAL A 108 -23.10 -11.39 0.35
C VAL A 108 -23.03 -11.00 -1.11
N GLU A 109 -24.13 -10.46 -1.64
CA GLU A 109 -24.14 -9.86 -2.96
C GLU A 109 -23.54 -8.45 -2.90
N TRP A 110 -22.64 -8.18 -3.82
CA TRP A 110 -21.98 -6.91 -4.05
C TRP A 110 -22.05 -6.56 -5.54
N SER A 111 -21.56 -5.40 -5.92
CA SER A 111 -21.48 -5.01 -7.33
C SER A 111 -20.22 -4.20 -7.62
N THR A 112 -19.82 -4.15 -8.89
CA THR A 112 -18.77 -3.22 -9.32
C THR A 112 -19.23 -1.77 -9.11
N PRO A 113 -18.33 -0.77 -9.07
CA PRO A 113 -18.70 0.59 -8.66
C PRO A 113 -19.80 1.29 -9.47
N HIS A 114 -19.92 1.01 -10.77
CA HIS A 114 -21.03 1.45 -11.63
C HIS A 114 -22.08 0.36 -11.88
N GLN A 115 -22.05 -0.71 -11.09
CA GLN A 115 -23.03 -1.82 -11.10
C GLN A 115 -23.10 -2.58 -12.43
N ALA A 116 -22.03 -2.56 -13.23
CA ALA A 116 -21.96 -3.34 -14.47
C ALA A 116 -22.00 -4.86 -14.22
N GLN A 117 -21.55 -5.32 -13.04
CA GLN A 117 -21.54 -6.74 -12.69
C GLN A 117 -21.93 -6.96 -11.22
N SER A 118 -22.77 -7.98 -10.98
CA SER A 118 -23.05 -8.51 -9.64
C SER A 118 -21.94 -9.49 -9.22
N ILE A 119 -21.48 -9.35 -7.98
CA ILE A 119 -20.36 -10.11 -7.41
C ILE A 119 -20.88 -10.82 -6.16
N GLN A 120 -20.66 -12.13 -6.08
CA GLN A 120 -21.03 -12.90 -4.90
C GLN A 120 -19.78 -13.11 -4.04
N ALA A 121 -19.69 -12.38 -2.93
CA ALA A 121 -18.63 -12.55 -1.95
C ALA A 121 -19.03 -13.65 -0.95
N HIS A 122 -18.12 -14.56 -0.65
CA HIS A 122 -18.30 -15.56 0.39
C HIS A 122 -17.46 -15.18 1.61
N ILE A 123 -18.07 -15.18 2.79
CA ILE A 123 -17.43 -14.83 4.05
C ILE A 123 -17.36 -16.09 4.90
N HIS A 124 -16.14 -16.47 5.26
CA HIS A 124 -15.83 -17.69 5.98
C HIS A 124 -15.22 -17.37 7.35
N PRO A 125 -15.63 -18.07 8.42
CA PRO A 125 -14.86 -18.06 9.65
C PRO A 125 -13.50 -18.73 9.43
N LEU A 126 -12.44 -18.16 10.00
CA LEU A 126 -11.14 -18.81 10.05
C LEU A 126 -11.18 -19.95 11.07
N PRO A 127 -10.74 -21.17 10.72
CA PRO A 127 -10.75 -22.30 11.64
C PRO A 127 -9.93 -22.01 12.90
N SER A 128 -10.57 -22.06 14.06
CA SER A 128 -9.91 -22.04 15.37
C SER A 128 -9.46 -23.46 15.73
N ASN A 129 -8.46 -24.01 15.02
CA ASN A 129 -7.97 -25.35 15.35
C ASN A 129 -7.19 -25.33 16.68
N SER A 130 -7.79 -25.95 17.71
CA SER A 130 -7.21 -26.18 19.03
C SER A 130 -6.10 -27.25 19.06
N SER A 131 -5.90 -27.99 17.96
CA SER A 131 -4.96 -29.12 17.84
C SER A 131 -3.65 -28.81 17.09
N GLN A 132 -3.51 -27.60 16.54
CA GLN A 132 -2.28 -27.12 15.89
C GLN A 132 -1.71 -25.97 16.74
N PRO A 133 -0.38 -25.90 16.99
CA PRO A 133 0.20 -24.81 17.76
C PRO A 133 -0.10 -23.49 17.05
N SER A 134 -1.04 -22.74 17.65
CA SER A 134 -1.59 -21.44 17.25
C SER A 134 -1.26 -21.03 15.80
N ILE A 135 -2.26 -21.18 14.92
CA ILE A 135 -2.28 -20.77 13.49
C ILE A 135 -1.76 -19.33 13.27
N ILE A 136 -1.75 -18.50 14.31
CA ILE A 136 -0.98 -17.26 14.41
C ILE A 136 -0.41 -17.22 15.80
N LYS A 137 0.90 -16.94 15.98
CA LYS A 137 1.43 -16.69 17.33
C LYS A 137 0.58 -15.55 17.92
N PRO A 138 -0.27 -15.81 18.93
CA PRO A 138 -1.14 -14.79 19.46
C PRO A 138 -0.25 -13.65 19.89
N CYS A 139 -0.63 -12.44 19.54
CA CYS A 139 0.00 -11.27 20.13
C CYS A 139 -0.27 -11.33 21.63
N GLU A 140 0.75 -11.74 22.40
CA GLU A 140 0.66 -11.94 23.85
C GLU A 140 0.22 -10.65 24.57
N LEU A 141 0.44 -9.50 23.93
CA LEU A 141 0.08 -8.17 24.43
C LEU A 141 -1.39 -7.79 24.20
N CYS A 142 -2.04 -8.31 23.15
CA CYS A 142 -3.38 -7.86 22.75
C CYS A 142 -4.45 -8.96 22.76
N HIS A 143 -4.05 -10.23 22.65
CA HIS A 143 -4.96 -11.38 22.68
C HIS A 143 -4.36 -12.54 23.50
N PRO A 144 -4.20 -12.37 24.83
CA PRO A 144 -3.60 -13.40 25.67
C PRO A 144 -4.52 -14.62 25.90
N GLN A 145 -5.84 -14.49 25.72
CA GLN A 145 -6.81 -15.55 26.10
C GLN A 145 -7.98 -15.79 25.13
N SER A 146 -8.16 -15.01 24.07
CA SER A 146 -9.11 -15.31 23.00
C SER A 146 -8.68 -14.66 21.68
N SER A 147 -8.59 -15.47 20.63
CA SER A 147 -8.52 -14.94 19.27
C SER A 147 -9.91 -14.41 18.90
N PRO A 148 -10.06 -13.16 18.42
CA PRO A 148 -11.35 -12.71 17.89
C PRO A 148 -11.83 -13.67 16.79
N ASP A 149 -13.13 -13.71 16.53
CA ASP A 149 -13.65 -14.42 15.35
C ASP A 149 -13.06 -13.76 14.11
N ARG A 150 -12.05 -14.39 13.53
CA ARG A 150 -11.39 -13.91 12.32
C ARG A 150 -12.10 -14.54 11.13
N ILE A 151 -12.10 -13.81 10.04
CA ILE A 151 -12.76 -14.23 8.81
C ILE A 151 -11.82 -14.05 7.62
N PHE A 152 -12.15 -14.70 6.52
CA PHE A 152 -11.65 -14.36 5.20
C PHE A 152 -12.80 -14.29 4.21
N CYS A 153 -12.60 -13.51 3.16
CA CYS A 153 -13.56 -13.34 2.08
C CYS A 153 -12.98 -13.87 0.76
N THR A 154 -13.80 -14.57 -0.02
CA THR A 154 -13.49 -15.02 -1.37
C THR A 154 -14.54 -14.53 -2.36
N PHE A 155 -14.20 -14.60 -3.65
CA PHE A 155 -15.04 -14.14 -4.75
C PHE A 155 -15.06 -15.19 -5.87
N PRO A 156 -15.53 -16.41 -5.61
CA PRO A 156 -15.12 -17.59 -6.38
C PRO A 156 -15.61 -17.61 -7.83
N LYS A 157 -16.74 -16.96 -8.14
CA LYS A 157 -17.28 -16.92 -9.51
C LYS A 157 -16.55 -15.92 -10.40
N GLN A 158 -16.31 -14.71 -9.90
CA GLN A 158 -15.78 -13.59 -10.70
C GLN A 158 -14.27 -13.41 -10.55
N TYR A 159 -13.72 -13.71 -9.36
CA TYR A 159 -12.31 -13.53 -9.04
C TYR A 159 -11.74 -14.75 -8.30
N PRO A 160 -11.72 -15.94 -8.94
CA PRO A 160 -11.20 -17.15 -8.32
C PRO A 160 -9.73 -16.98 -7.90
N GLY A 161 -9.48 -17.31 -6.64
CA GLY A 161 -8.19 -17.24 -5.98
C GLY A 161 -7.82 -15.87 -5.43
N LEU A 162 -8.73 -14.90 -5.49
CA LEU A 162 -8.63 -13.68 -4.71
C LEU A 162 -9.15 -13.93 -3.29
N ILE A 163 -8.30 -13.69 -2.29
CA ILE A 163 -8.65 -13.86 -0.87
C ILE A 163 -8.37 -12.55 -0.14
N TYR A 164 -9.37 -12.04 0.56
CA TYR A 164 -9.28 -10.83 1.38
C TYR A 164 -9.40 -11.20 2.86
N LEU A 165 -8.44 -10.79 3.68
CA LEU A 165 -8.41 -11.03 5.12
C LEU A 165 -8.44 -9.68 5.87
N PRO A 166 -9.63 -9.24 6.31
CA PRO A 166 -9.76 -7.98 7.06
C PRO A 166 -9.09 -8.10 8.43
N SER A 167 -8.37 -7.05 8.84
CA SER A 167 -7.68 -7.00 10.15
C SER A 167 -6.82 -8.23 10.44
N TYR A 168 -6.12 -8.75 9.41
CA TYR A 168 -5.27 -9.92 9.56
C TYR A 168 -4.17 -9.68 10.62
N LEU A 169 -3.50 -8.53 10.56
CA LEU A 169 -2.46 -8.12 11.52
C LEU A 169 -3.06 -7.29 12.65
N CYS A 170 -2.77 -7.65 13.89
CA CYS A 170 -3.11 -6.81 15.04
C CYS A 170 -2.19 -5.57 15.14
N GLN A 171 -2.53 -4.60 15.99
CA GLN A 171 -1.76 -3.36 16.13
C GLN A 171 -0.26 -3.57 16.44
N HIS A 172 0.08 -4.57 17.27
CA HIS A 172 1.47 -4.87 17.62
C HIS A 172 2.23 -5.50 16.44
N GLN A 173 1.60 -6.44 15.73
CA GLN A 173 2.17 -7.04 14.51
C GLN A 173 2.34 -6.00 13.40
N GLN A 174 1.40 -5.05 13.28
CA GLN A 174 1.54 -3.92 12.35
C GLN A 174 2.76 -3.06 12.73
N ALA A 175 2.95 -2.72 14.00
CA ALA A 175 4.10 -1.95 14.46
C ALA A 175 5.44 -2.69 14.24
N GLU A 176 5.50 -3.99 14.56
CA GLU A 176 6.67 -4.83 14.28
C GLU A 176 6.99 -4.90 12.79
N LEU A 177 5.97 -5.09 11.95
CA LEU A 177 6.15 -5.14 10.50
C LEU A 177 6.65 -3.81 9.93
N VAL A 178 6.13 -2.69 10.43
CA VAL A 178 6.61 -1.35 10.06
C VAL A 178 8.08 -1.20 10.44
N GLU A 179 8.44 -1.50 11.68
CA GLU A 179 9.82 -1.35 12.15
C GLU A 179 10.78 -2.25 11.37
N ASP A 180 10.38 -3.49 11.04
CA ASP A 180 11.16 -4.42 10.21
C ASP A 180 11.31 -3.92 8.77
N CYS A 181 10.22 -3.45 8.13
CA CYS A 181 10.27 -2.90 6.78
C CYS A 181 11.22 -1.69 6.69
N LEU A 182 11.24 -0.84 7.71
CA LEU A 182 12.09 0.35 7.73
C LEU A 182 13.54 0.03 8.12
N THR A 183 13.75 -0.85 9.10
CA THR A 183 15.09 -1.18 9.62
C THR A 183 15.81 -2.21 8.76
N ASN A 184 15.17 -3.35 8.51
CA ASN A 184 15.78 -4.45 7.75
C ASN A 184 15.53 -4.29 6.25
N GLY A 185 14.33 -3.84 5.86
CA GLY A 185 14.01 -3.59 4.45
C GLY A 185 14.92 -2.53 3.81
N LEU A 186 15.07 -1.36 4.43
CA LEU A 186 15.87 -0.25 3.86
C LEU A 186 17.39 -0.38 4.09
N ARG A 187 17.86 -1.47 4.69
CA ARG A 187 19.28 -1.72 4.94
C ARG A 187 19.93 -2.42 3.76
N LYS A 188 21.19 -2.07 3.47
CA LYS A 188 21.99 -2.78 2.47
C LYS A 188 22.17 -4.26 2.84
N PRO A 189 22.11 -5.18 1.87
CA PRO A 189 22.23 -4.96 0.43
C PRO A 189 20.92 -4.69 -0.34
N ASN A 190 19.79 -4.49 0.34
CA ASN A 190 18.52 -4.19 -0.34
C ASN A 190 18.61 -2.89 -1.15
N VAL A 191 17.80 -2.83 -2.22
CA VAL A 191 17.78 -1.71 -3.16
C VAL A 191 16.49 -0.92 -3.00
N THR A 192 16.62 0.40 -3.03
CA THR A 192 15.53 1.36 -2.93
C THR A 192 15.51 2.28 -4.14
N ASN A 193 14.43 3.03 -4.31
CA ASN A 193 14.39 4.09 -5.33
C ASN A 193 15.38 5.25 -5.08
N ILE A 194 15.95 5.34 -3.88
CA ILE A 194 16.92 6.39 -3.51
C ILE A 194 18.29 6.08 -4.13
N ASP A 195 18.62 4.79 -4.26
CA ASP A 195 19.89 4.30 -4.79
C ASP A 195 20.18 4.73 -6.23
N THR A 196 19.15 5.06 -7.01
CA THR A 196 19.31 5.58 -8.37
C THR A 196 19.97 6.96 -8.39
N HIS A 197 19.86 7.72 -7.29
CA HIS A 197 20.17 9.15 -7.26
C HIS A 197 21.24 9.54 -6.25
N TRP A 198 21.33 8.86 -5.11
CA TRP A 198 22.24 9.21 -4.02
C TRP A 198 23.12 8.02 -3.61
N GLU A 199 24.30 8.34 -3.09
CA GLU A 199 25.18 7.38 -2.45
C GLU A 199 24.61 7.01 -1.10
N MET A 200 24.35 5.71 -0.91
CA MET A 200 23.71 5.19 0.27
C MET A 200 24.75 4.55 1.19
N PRO A 201 24.83 4.94 2.49
CA PRO A 201 25.70 4.26 3.43
C PRO A 201 25.34 2.78 3.54
N HIS A 202 26.36 1.92 3.66
CA HIS A 202 26.17 0.50 3.95
C HIS A 202 25.68 0.29 5.39
N GLN A 203 26.26 1.03 6.33
CA GLN A 203 25.89 1.10 7.75
C GLN A 203 26.22 2.51 8.27
N PRO A 204 25.33 3.15 9.06
CA PRO A 204 23.96 2.73 9.38
C PRO A 204 23.04 2.72 8.14
N GLY A 205 21.94 1.96 8.18
CA GLY A 205 20.93 1.97 7.10
C GLY A 205 20.17 3.29 7.00
N LEU A 206 19.36 3.47 5.94
CA LEU A 206 18.64 4.74 5.69
C LEU A 206 17.75 5.17 6.88
N TYR A 207 16.99 4.24 7.43
CA TYR A 207 16.13 4.51 8.59
C TYR A 207 16.94 4.67 9.88
N ASP A 208 18.01 3.90 10.06
CA ASP A 208 18.92 4.02 11.20
C ASP A 208 19.52 5.44 11.25
N LEU A 209 19.95 5.97 10.10
CA LEU A 209 20.44 7.34 9.96
C LEU A 209 19.37 8.38 10.32
N TYR A 210 18.12 8.17 9.89
CA TYR A 210 17.00 9.03 10.28
C TYR A 210 16.72 8.99 11.80
N ARG A 211 16.79 7.81 12.43
CA ARG A 211 16.62 7.66 13.89
C ARG A 211 17.73 8.38 14.66
N LEU A 212 18.98 8.26 14.21
CA LEU A 212 20.11 8.98 14.80
C LEU A 212 19.90 10.50 14.74
N TRP A 213 19.52 11.03 13.57
CA TRP A 213 19.19 12.44 13.42
C TRP A 213 18.07 12.88 14.37
N LEU A 214 16.97 12.12 14.44
CA LEU A 214 15.83 12.45 15.30
C LEU A 214 16.21 12.47 16.80
N ASN A 215 17.07 11.54 17.23
CA ASN A 215 17.56 11.50 18.61
C ASN A 215 18.48 12.69 18.94
N ASN A 216 19.31 13.11 17.99
CA ASN A 216 20.18 14.27 18.16
C ASN A 216 19.36 15.57 18.31
N GLU A 217 18.35 15.76 17.46
CA GLU A 217 17.44 16.91 17.55
C GLU A 217 16.71 16.97 18.90
N ASN A 218 16.27 15.82 19.42
CA ASN A 218 15.61 15.76 20.73
C ASN A 218 16.58 16.02 21.91
N SER A 219 17.89 15.87 21.70
CA SER A 219 18.92 16.03 22.73
C SER A 219 19.59 17.40 22.72
N GLN A 220 19.39 18.22 21.68
CA GLN A 220 20.05 19.51 21.52
C GLN A 220 19.58 20.54 22.57
N ASN A 221 20.45 20.74 23.56
CA ASN A 221 20.46 21.81 24.55
C ASN A 221 21.88 22.42 24.68
N GLN A 222 22.75 22.32 23.65
CA GLN A 222 24.17 22.75 23.72
C GLN A 222 24.71 23.39 22.43
N SER A 223 25.62 24.36 22.63
CA SER A 223 26.38 25.31 21.76
C SER A 223 26.46 25.15 20.23
N GLU A 224 26.27 26.28 19.55
CA GLU A 224 26.16 26.50 18.08
C GLU A 224 27.34 26.04 17.20
N ASP A 225 28.57 25.90 17.73
CA ASP A 225 29.76 25.60 16.91
C ASP A 225 30.01 24.09 16.67
N GLN A 226 29.47 23.19 17.51
CA GLN A 226 29.54 21.73 17.29
C GLN A 226 28.43 21.20 16.37
N ASP A 227 27.40 22.01 16.14
CA ASP A 227 26.19 21.60 15.42
C ASP A 227 26.41 21.51 13.90
N GLN A 228 27.30 22.30 13.31
CA GLN A 228 27.50 22.30 11.85
C GLN A 228 28.19 21.04 11.32
N GLU A 229 29.19 20.50 12.04
CA GLU A 229 29.92 19.31 11.58
C GLU A 229 29.07 18.04 11.75
N LEU A 230 28.28 17.97 12.83
CA LEU A 230 27.34 16.88 13.09
C LEU A 230 26.19 16.82 12.09
N ASP A 231 25.72 17.95 11.53
CA ASP A 231 24.60 17.93 10.57
C ASP A 231 25.00 17.38 9.20
N THR A 232 26.29 17.52 8.81
CA THR A 232 26.78 17.02 7.51
C THR A 232 26.69 15.51 7.37
N GLN A 233 26.75 14.75 8.47
CA GLN A 233 26.65 13.29 8.46
C GLN A 233 25.26 12.79 8.00
N PHE A 234 24.25 13.68 8.06
CA PHE A 234 22.87 13.38 7.68
C PHE A 234 22.54 13.82 6.25
N ILE A 235 23.55 14.29 5.50
CA ILE A 235 23.42 14.71 4.11
C ILE A 235 23.90 13.60 3.17
N LEU A 236 22.98 13.07 2.35
CA LEU A 236 23.31 12.11 1.31
C LEU A 236 23.83 12.83 0.06
N GLN A 237 24.98 12.39 -0.43
CA GLN A 237 25.63 12.94 -1.62
C GLN A 237 25.04 12.34 -2.90
N PRO A 238 24.85 13.13 -3.97
CA PRO A 238 24.32 12.62 -5.23
C PRO A 238 25.34 11.71 -5.93
N LYS A 239 24.87 10.65 -6.59
CA LYS A 239 25.74 9.80 -7.41
C LYS A 239 26.30 10.57 -8.61
N PRO A 240 27.54 10.28 -9.03
CA PRO A 240 28.09 10.86 -10.26
C PRO A 240 27.28 10.41 -11.48
N VAL A 241 27.11 11.34 -12.42
CA VAL A 241 26.41 11.06 -13.68
C VAL A 241 27.35 10.28 -14.62
N PRO A 242 26.93 9.15 -15.21
CA PRO A 242 27.77 8.39 -16.14
C PRO A 242 28.16 9.22 -17.36
N GLU A 243 29.45 9.22 -17.75
CA GLU A 243 29.99 10.01 -18.87
C GLU A 243 29.24 9.78 -20.20
N SER A 244 28.70 8.59 -20.41
CA SER A 244 27.90 8.22 -21.59
C SER A 244 26.61 9.04 -21.77
N SER A 245 26.06 9.58 -20.68
CA SER A 245 24.84 10.41 -20.72
C SER A 245 25.10 11.89 -21.02
N VAL A 246 26.35 12.34 -20.93
CA VAL A 246 26.77 13.71 -21.24
C VAL A 246 26.81 13.94 -22.76
N GLN A 247 27.21 12.91 -23.54
CA GLN A 247 27.37 13.01 -25.00
C GLN A 247 26.05 13.11 -25.79
N GLN A 248 24.90 12.73 -25.22
CA GLN A 248 23.60 12.89 -25.91
C GLN A 248 22.98 14.29 -25.79
N SER A 249 23.53 15.15 -24.93
CA SER A 249 22.99 16.51 -24.70
C SER A 249 23.68 17.62 -25.51
N SER A 250 24.75 17.31 -26.24
CA SER A 250 25.61 18.31 -26.91
C SER A 250 25.59 18.26 -28.44
N GLN A 251 24.62 17.58 -29.07
CA GLN A 251 24.36 17.70 -30.51
C GLN A 251 22.91 18.13 -30.78
N THR A 252 22.59 19.38 -30.47
CA THR A 252 21.45 20.05 -31.11
C THR A 252 21.94 20.66 -32.43
N ASP A 253 21.76 19.91 -33.51
CA ASP A 253 21.95 20.39 -34.88
C ASP A 253 20.79 21.38 -35.21
N PRO A 254 21.04 22.68 -35.46
CA PRO A 254 19.99 23.70 -35.52
C PRO A 254 19.09 23.63 -36.77
N LYS A 255 19.15 22.55 -37.57
CA LYS A 255 18.38 22.39 -38.82
C LYS A 255 17.36 21.25 -38.83
N LYS A 256 17.04 20.59 -37.71
CA LYS A 256 15.95 19.60 -37.67
C LYS A 256 14.62 20.24 -37.27
N PRO A 257 13.53 20.11 -38.07
CA PRO A 257 12.20 20.53 -37.65
C PRO A 257 11.79 19.77 -36.38
N PRO A 258 10.92 20.34 -35.52
CA PRO A 258 10.53 19.74 -34.25
C PRO A 258 9.95 18.35 -34.50
N GLN A 259 10.71 17.31 -34.13
CA GLN A 259 10.21 15.95 -34.15
C GLN A 259 9.04 15.88 -33.17
N GLN A 260 7.86 15.52 -33.69
CA GLN A 260 6.75 15.05 -32.87
C GLN A 260 7.32 14.07 -31.84
N LYS A 261 7.16 14.38 -30.56
CA LYS A 261 7.51 13.43 -29.48
C LYS A 261 6.79 12.13 -29.80
N SER A 262 7.52 11.13 -30.27
CA SER A 262 6.95 9.83 -30.59
C SER A 262 6.23 9.34 -29.34
N ARG A 263 4.92 9.07 -29.48
CA ARG A 263 4.10 8.50 -28.41
C ARG A 263 4.87 7.29 -27.87
N ARG A 264 5.16 7.25 -26.56
CA ARG A 264 5.86 6.10 -25.95
C ARG A 264 5.15 4.82 -26.39
N GLN A 265 5.82 4.01 -27.20
CA GLN A 265 5.29 2.72 -27.61
C GLN A 265 5.33 1.78 -26.41
N LYS A 266 4.24 1.04 -26.21
CA LYS A 266 4.17 -0.01 -25.20
C LYS A 266 5.03 -1.16 -25.71
N VAL A 267 6.12 -1.45 -24.99
CA VAL A 267 6.92 -2.64 -25.22
C VAL A 267 6.35 -3.74 -24.34
N ASP A 268 5.80 -4.77 -24.96
CA ASP A 268 5.39 -5.99 -24.29
C ASP A 268 6.60 -6.93 -24.23
N PHE A 269 7.01 -7.29 -23.01
CA PHE A 269 8.11 -8.22 -22.78
C PHE A 269 7.56 -9.64 -22.69
N GLU A 270 8.28 -10.61 -23.26
CA GLU A 270 7.97 -12.01 -23.08
C GLU A 270 8.10 -12.39 -21.59
N PRO A 271 7.08 -13.00 -20.97
CA PRO A 271 7.17 -13.44 -19.58
C PRO A 271 8.27 -14.49 -19.37
N ILE A 272 8.93 -14.45 -18.21
CA ILE A 272 9.88 -15.49 -17.83
C ILE A 272 9.13 -16.77 -17.46
N ASN A 273 9.70 -17.93 -17.80
CA ASN A 273 9.20 -19.26 -17.48
C ASN A 273 10.37 -20.25 -17.34
N ALA A 274 10.07 -21.50 -16.99
CA ALA A 274 11.09 -22.53 -16.76
C ALA A 274 12.03 -22.78 -17.96
N HIS A 275 11.58 -22.53 -19.19
CA HIS A 275 12.35 -22.77 -20.42
C HIS A 275 13.30 -21.62 -20.74
N ASN A 276 12.87 -20.36 -20.55
CA ASN A 276 13.68 -19.18 -20.91
C ASN A 276 14.47 -18.60 -19.71
N PHE A 277 14.20 -19.03 -18.48
CA PHE A 277 14.90 -18.56 -17.28
C PHE A 277 16.42 -18.78 -17.33
N LEU A 278 16.88 -19.96 -17.75
CA LEU A 278 18.32 -20.26 -17.82
C LEU A 278 19.05 -19.36 -18.81
N VAL A 279 18.40 -19.00 -19.91
CA VAL A 279 18.93 -18.05 -20.89
C VAL A 279 19.01 -16.66 -20.25
N ALA A 280 17.91 -16.20 -19.63
CA ALA A 280 17.87 -14.90 -18.96
C ALA A 280 18.86 -14.76 -17.78
N ARG A 281 19.25 -15.88 -17.16
CA ARG A 281 20.29 -15.93 -16.11
C ARG A 281 21.71 -15.85 -16.66
N ASN A 282 21.95 -16.44 -17.84
CA ASN A 282 23.27 -16.49 -18.48
C ASN A 282 23.52 -15.31 -19.43
N ASP A 283 22.52 -14.49 -19.68
CA ASP A 283 22.65 -13.22 -20.38
C ASP A 283 23.62 -12.26 -19.67
N ARG A 284 24.06 -11.22 -20.38
CA ARG A 284 24.92 -10.19 -19.80
C ARG A 284 24.28 -9.61 -18.53
N PRO A 285 25.06 -9.41 -17.44
CA PRO A 285 24.54 -8.83 -16.21
C PRO A 285 23.79 -7.54 -16.47
N LYS A 286 22.61 -7.41 -15.86
CA LYS A 286 21.79 -6.21 -15.99
C LYS A 286 22.43 -5.10 -15.17
N GLU A 287 22.65 -3.94 -15.78
CA GLU A 287 23.21 -2.78 -15.10
C GLU A 287 22.15 -2.07 -14.26
N ASP A 288 22.53 -1.63 -13.06
CA ASP A 288 21.64 -0.88 -12.19
C ASP A 288 21.31 0.50 -12.78
N GLN A 289 20.07 0.96 -12.58
CA GLN A 289 19.68 2.29 -13.04
C GLN A 289 20.44 3.38 -12.29
N VAL A 290 21.06 4.28 -13.05
CA VAL A 290 21.65 5.52 -12.54
C VAL A 290 20.85 6.70 -13.08
N SER A 291 20.73 7.76 -12.28
CA SER A 291 20.05 8.98 -12.71
C SER A 291 20.75 9.64 -13.90
N ALA A 292 19.98 10.03 -14.91
CA ALA A 292 20.47 10.79 -16.07
C ALA A 292 20.76 12.26 -15.75
N LYS A 293 20.52 12.72 -14.52
CA LYS A 293 20.77 14.10 -14.08
C LYS A 293 21.46 14.09 -12.74
N ALA A 294 22.44 14.99 -12.57
CA ALA A 294 23.07 15.21 -11.28
C ALA A 294 22.00 15.66 -10.27
N GLY A 295 21.92 14.94 -9.14
CA GLY A 295 21.11 15.34 -8.01
C GLY A 295 21.75 16.49 -7.25
N MET A 296 20.99 17.09 -6.34
CA MET A 296 21.54 17.92 -5.27
C MET A 296 21.73 17.05 -4.02
N PRO A 297 22.68 17.37 -3.13
CA PRO A 297 22.73 16.78 -1.80
C PRO A 297 21.37 16.90 -1.10
N ILE A 298 20.98 15.87 -0.35
CA ILE A 298 19.70 15.84 0.35
C ILE A 298 19.89 15.45 1.80
N HIS A 299 19.29 16.22 2.69
CA HIS A 299 19.26 15.91 4.11
C HIS A 299 18.27 14.77 4.41
N ILE A 300 18.61 13.86 5.33
CA ILE A 300 17.80 12.67 5.65
C ILE A 300 16.37 13.04 6.09
N ARG A 301 16.23 14.09 6.90
CA ARG A 301 14.93 14.68 7.28
C ARG A 301 14.09 15.00 6.05
N ASP A 302 14.67 15.69 5.08
CA ASP A 302 13.94 16.18 3.92
C ASP A 302 13.61 15.04 2.94
N LEU A 303 14.47 14.02 2.86
CA LEU A 303 14.17 12.78 2.16
C LEU A 303 12.95 12.09 2.77
N TRP A 304 12.94 11.94 4.08
CA TRP A 304 11.90 11.25 4.84
C TRP A 304 10.56 12.02 4.81
N MET A 305 10.60 13.30 5.17
CA MET A 305 9.42 14.14 5.36
C MET A 305 8.78 14.61 4.06
N ASN A 306 9.54 14.69 2.96
CA ASN A 306 8.99 15.03 1.65
C ASN A 306 8.54 13.80 0.84
N GLY A 307 8.53 12.61 1.46
CA GLY A 307 8.06 11.38 0.82
C GLY A 307 8.88 11.01 -0.41
N LYS A 308 10.21 11.11 -0.36
CA LYS A 308 11.07 10.71 -1.49
C LYS A 308 11.20 9.20 -1.62
N LEU A 309 11.06 8.46 -0.52
CA LEU A 309 11.05 7.00 -0.50
C LEU A 309 9.73 6.49 -1.09
N ARG A 310 9.83 5.59 -2.07
CA ARG A 310 8.72 5.05 -2.87
C ARG A 310 8.68 3.53 -2.88
N TRP A 311 9.84 2.89 -3.01
CA TRP A 311 9.92 1.44 -3.01
C TRP A 311 11.26 0.92 -2.48
N CYS A 312 11.23 -0.32 -2.01
CA CYS A 312 12.38 -1.14 -1.67
C CYS A 312 12.15 -2.59 -2.13
N THR A 313 13.19 -3.25 -2.63
CA THR A 313 13.18 -4.66 -3.03
C THR A 313 14.01 -5.52 -2.05
N ILE A 314 13.46 -6.65 -1.64
CA ILE A 314 14.08 -7.65 -0.75
C ILE A 314 14.05 -9.02 -1.43
N GLY A 315 15.00 -9.91 -1.15
CA GLY A 315 15.11 -11.18 -1.87
C GLY A 315 15.67 -11.00 -3.28
N TRP A 316 15.10 -11.70 -4.26
CA TRP A 316 15.45 -11.48 -5.66
C TRP A 316 15.14 -10.04 -6.09
N GLN A 317 16.16 -9.36 -6.60
CA GLN A 317 16.08 -7.95 -6.93
C GLN A 317 15.36 -7.76 -8.27
N TYR A 318 14.31 -6.95 -8.28
CA TYR A 318 13.52 -6.68 -9.48
C TYR A 318 14.17 -5.60 -10.35
N HIS A 319 14.41 -5.91 -11.62
CA HIS A 319 14.98 -4.98 -12.60
C HIS A 319 13.87 -4.30 -13.41
N TRP A 320 13.54 -3.05 -13.03
CA TRP A 320 12.44 -2.28 -13.62
C TRP A 320 12.49 -2.10 -15.16
N PRO A 321 13.64 -1.84 -15.82
CA PRO A 321 13.70 -1.69 -17.27
C PRO A 321 13.28 -2.94 -18.04
N THR A 322 13.76 -4.10 -17.59
CA THR A 322 13.52 -5.39 -18.28
C THR A 322 12.31 -6.12 -17.72
N LYS A 323 11.70 -5.63 -16.63
CA LYS A 323 10.57 -6.24 -15.92
C LYS A 323 10.80 -7.70 -15.52
N THR A 324 12.02 -7.99 -15.08
CA THR A 324 12.48 -9.34 -14.69
C THR A 324 13.41 -9.22 -13.49
N TYR A 325 13.67 -10.31 -12.78
CA TYR A 325 14.62 -10.29 -11.67
C TYR A 325 16.08 -10.31 -12.16
N HIS A 326 16.98 -9.85 -11.30
CA HIS A 326 18.41 -10.10 -11.41
C HIS A 326 18.71 -11.56 -11.01
N PHE A 327 18.65 -12.46 -11.99
CA PHE A 327 18.90 -13.89 -11.78
C PHE A 327 20.40 -14.24 -11.74
N GLU A 328 21.23 -13.30 -12.17
CA GLU A 328 22.69 -13.39 -12.18
C GLU A 328 23.32 -13.07 -10.82
N ARG A 329 22.55 -12.53 -9.87
CA ARG A 329 23.00 -12.13 -8.52
C ARG A 329 22.33 -13.00 -7.47
N ASP A 330 22.98 -13.19 -6.33
CA ASP A 330 22.34 -13.84 -5.19
C ASP A 330 21.20 -12.95 -4.63
N PRO A 331 20.09 -13.55 -4.17
CA PRO A 331 19.02 -12.79 -3.54
C PRO A 331 19.49 -12.13 -2.25
N THR A 332 18.97 -10.94 -1.96
CA THR A 332 19.25 -10.27 -0.68
C THR A 332 18.46 -10.93 0.46
N PRO A 333 18.87 -10.76 1.73
CA PRO A 333 18.14 -11.36 2.84
C PRO A 333 16.71 -10.83 2.96
N ILE A 334 15.76 -11.74 3.19
CA ILE A 334 14.40 -11.43 3.66
C ILE A 334 14.36 -11.73 5.16
N SER A 335 13.89 -10.78 5.96
CA SER A 335 13.83 -10.90 7.42
C SER A 335 13.00 -12.11 7.87
N ASP A 336 13.37 -12.68 9.02
CA ASP A 336 12.64 -13.81 9.61
C ASP A 336 11.18 -13.46 9.91
N LEU A 337 10.90 -12.20 10.27
CA LEU A 337 9.54 -11.73 10.49
C LEU A 337 8.71 -11.81 9.19
N VAL A 338 9.23 -11.29 8.08
CA VAL A 338 8.52 -11.35 6.79
C VAL A 338 8.39 -12.79 6.31
N GLN A 339 9.46 -13.58 6.41
CA GLN A 339 9.43 -14.99 6.02
C GLN A 339 8.39 -15.78 6.80
N SER A 340 8.42 -15.69 8.13
CA SER A 340 7.51 -16.43 9.02
C SER A 340 6.06 -15.95 8.87
N THR A 341 5.82 -14.65 8.74
CA THR A 341 4.47 -14.09 8.55
C THR A 341 3.83 -14.60 7.26
N CYS A 342 4.57 -14.58 6.15
CA CYS A 342 4.03 -15.02 4.85
C CYS A 342 3.87 -16.55 4.79
N LYS A 343 4.85 -17.31 5.28
CA LYS A 343 4.75 -18.79 5.38
C LYS A 343 3.57 -19.20 6.23
N ASN A 344 3.36 -18.54 7.37
CA ASN A 344 2.25 -18.85 8.25
C ASN A 344 0.89 -18.56 7.57
N LEU A 345 0.75 -17.39 6.95
CA LEU A 345 -0.46 -17.03 6.21
C LEU A 345 -0.79 -18.06 5.14
N ILE A 346 0.17 -18.43 4.29
CA ILE A 346 -0.06 -19.37 3.19
C ILE A 346 -0.21 -20.80 3.69
N ASN A 347 0.66 -21.29 4.58
CA ASN A 347 0.71 -22.72 4.91
C ASN A 347 -0.18 -23.13 6.08
N ARG A 348 -0.72 -22.19 6.87
CA ARG A 348 -1.51 -22.52 8.07
C ARG A 348 -2.81 -21.75 8.21
N VAL A 349 -2.90 -20.51 7.74
CA VAL A 349 -4.10 -19.67 7.90
C VAL A 349 -5.10 -19.92 6.78
N VAL A 350 -4.64 -19.93 5.53
CA VAL A 350 -5.54 -20.10 4.37
C VAL A 350 -5.98 -21.57 4.25
N PRO A 351 -7.29 -21.87 4.31
CA PRO A 351 -7.78 -23.23 4.15
C PRO A 351 -7.89 -23.58 2.65
N TRP A 352 -6.76 -23.97 2.04
CA TRP A 352 -6.68 -24.21 0.59
C TRP A 352 -7.71 -25.22 0.06
N ASP A 353 -8.08 -26.24 0.84
CA ASP A 353 -9.12 -27.20 0.44
C ASP A 353 -10.48 -26.50 0.21
N VAL A 354 -10.83 -25.54 1.06
CA VAL A 354 -12.05 -24.73 0.90
C VAL A 354 -11.93 -23.88 -0.35
N ILE A 355 -10.81 -23.14 -0.47
CA ILE A 355 -10.55 -22.24 -1.59
C ILE A 355 -10.62 -22.97 -2.95
N GLU A 356 -9.99 -24.15 -3.05
CA GLU A 356 -9.95 -24.94 -4.28
C GLU A 356 -11.27 -25.63 -4.60
N SER A 357 -12.03 -26.06 -3.57
CA SER A 357 -13.38 -26.59 -3.77
C SER A 357 -14.32 -25.54 -4.39
N GLU A 358 -14.11 -24.27 -4.07
CA GLU A 358 -14.86 -23.17 -4.70
C GLU A 358 -14.44 -22.91 -6.15
N PHE A 359 -13.21 -23.26 -6.54
CA PHE A 359 -12.75 -23.20 -7.93
C PHE A 359 -13.33 -24.36 -8.77
N GLN A 360 -13.23 -25.58 -8.27
CA GLN A 360 -13.62 -26.78 -9.05
C GLN A 360 -15.13 -26.87 -9.26
N ALA A 361 -15.93 -26.26 -8.38
CA ALA A 361 -17.39 -26.20 -8.54
C ALA A 361 -17.85 -25.35 -9.74
N THR A 362 -17.00 -24.46 -10.28
CA THR A 362 -17.33 -23.58 -11.41
C THR A 362 -16.83 -24.09 -12.76
N GLU A 363 -15.83 -24.98 -12.79
CA GLU A 363 -15.27 -25.58 -14.00
C GLU A 363 -15.65 -27.07 -14.14
N LYS A 364 -16.94 -27.36 -14.42
CA LYS A 364 -17.30 -28.63 -15.09
C LYS A 364 -17.03 -28.50 -16.60
N THR A 365 -15.78 -28.37 -16.99
CA THR A 365 -15.35 -28.56 -18.37
C THR A 365 -14.14 -29.48 -18.40
N SER A 366 -14.39 -30.68 -18.92
CA SER A 366 -13.44 -31.73 -19.22
C SER A 366 -12.20 -31.20 -19.96
N ASN A 367 -11.04 -31.27 -19.30
CA ASN A 367 -9.77 -31.68 -19.88
C ASN A 367 -8.72 -31.71 -18.76
N ASP A 368 -8.64 -32.86 -18.08
CA ASP A 368 -7.51 -33.22 -17.23
C ASP A 368 -6.26 -33.35 -18.10
N CYS A 369 -5.54 -32.25 -18.28
CA CYS A 369 -4.14 -32.29 -18.63
C CYS A 369 -3.36 -32.41 -17.32
N GLU A 370 -2.69 -33.55 -17.16
CA GLU A 370 -1.81 -33.87 -16.05
C GLU A 370 -0.83 -32.70 -15.84
N LYS A 371 -1.10 -31.85 -14.84
CA LYS A 371 -0.11 -30.87 -14.39
C LYS A 371 0.99 -31.67 -13.70
N GLU A 372 2.13 -31.75 -14.38
CA GLU A 372 3.38 -32.27 -13.87
C GLU A 372 3.60 -31.70 -12.46
N SER A 373 3.40 -32.56 -11.47
CA SER A 373 3.48 -32.20 -10.06
C SER A 373 4.88 -31.67 -9.78
N SER A 374 5.01 -30.35 -9.64
CA SER A 374 6.15 -29.74 -8.96
C SER A 374 6.43 -30.57 -7.71
N LEU A 375 7.68 -31.04 -7.55
CA LEU A 375 8.12 -31.88 -6.43
C LEU A 375 7.98 -31.20 -5.06
N VAL A 376 7.57 -29.92 -5.01
CA VAL A 376 7.32 -29.15 -3.79
C VAL A 376 5.95 -28.47 -3.89
N ASP A 377 5.05 -28.83 -2.97
CA ASP A 377 3.75 -28.20 -2.80
C ASP A 377 3.90 -26.91 -1.98
N TRP A 378 3.77 -25.75 -2.64
CA TRP A 378 3.85 -24.44 -1.99
C TRP A 378 2.77 -24.26 -0.92
N LYS A 379 1.67 -25.03 -0.94
CA LYS A 379 0.62 -25.00 0.08
C LYS A 379 1.11 -25.48 1.44
N THR A 380 2.13 -26.34 1.47
CA THR A 380 2.76 -26.83 2.71
C THR A 380 4.18 -26.29 2.92
N ASN A 381 4.82 -25.77 1.87
CA ASN A 381 6.18 -25.25 1.91
C ASN A 381 6.35 -23.98 1.06
N TYR A 382 5.61 -22.92 1.40
CA TYR A 382 5.70 -21.65 0.68
C TYR A 382 7.07 -21.00 0.89
N LYS A 383 7.68 -20.49 -0.18
CA LYS A 383 8.99 -19.83 -0.12
C LYS A 383 8.88 -18.35 -0.49
N PRO A 384 8.87 -17.44 0.51
CA PRO A 384 9.13 -16.03 0.30
C PRO A 384 10.52 -15.83 -0.30
N GLU A 385 10.60 -15.53 -1.60
CA GLU A 385 11.88 -15.43 -2.32
C GLU A 385 12.13 -14.03 -2.87
N ALA A 386 11.07 -13.26 -3.11
CA ALA A 386 11.17 -11.86 -3.48
C ALA A 386 10.07 -11.03 -2.81
N GLY A 387 10.37 -9.78 -2.52
CA GLY A 387 9.42 -8.84 -1.98
C GLY A 387 9.62 -7.41 -2.49
N VAL A 388 8.51 -6.67 -2.58
CA VAL A 388 8.49 -5.24 -2.88
C VAL A 388 7.73 -4.53 -1.76
N ILE A 389 8.45 -3.69 -1.02
CA ILE A 389 7.86 -2.77 -0.04
C ILE A 389 7.58 -1.46 -0.77
N ASN A 390 6.32 -1.09 -0.90
CA ASN A 390 5.90 0.17 -1.49
C ASN A 390 5.55 1.18 -0.38
N PHE A 391 6.07 2.39 -0.52
CA PHE A 391 5.86 3.52 0.37
C PHE A 391 5.02 4.56 -0.37
N TYR A 392 3.75 4.66 0.02
CA TYR A 392 2.81 5.59 -0.57
C TYR A 392 2.61 6.82 0.31
N GLN A 393 2.28 7.92 -0.35
CA GLN A 393 1.75 9.17 0.18
C GLN A 393 0.40 9.47 -0.49
N TYR A 394 -0.38 10.41 0.05
CA TYR A 394 -1.74 10.69 -0.44
C TYR A 394 -1.88 10.86 -1.97
N ARG A 395 -0.87 11.44 -2.61
CA ARG A 395 -0.88 11.75 -4.05
C ARG A 395 -0.39 10.62 -4.94
N ASP A 396 0.12 9.55 -4.35
CA ASP A 396 0.62 8.43 -5.10
C ASP A 396 -0.54 7.58 -5.63
N ALA A 397 -0.27 6.90 -6.73
CA ALA A 397 -1.17 5.94 -7.33
C ALA A 397 -0.34 4.91 -8.11
N LEU A 398 -0.81 3.67 -8.14
CA LEU A 398 -0.26 2.60 -8.95
C LEU A 398 -1.26 2.27 -10.05
N THR A 399 -0.83 2.39 -11.32
CA THR A 399 -1.72 2.14 -12.46
C THR A 399 -1.96 0.66 -12.70
N ALA A 400 -3.03 0.32 -13.41
CA ALA A 400 -3.33 -1.04 -13.86
C ALA A 400 -2.09 -1.78 -14.42
N HIS A 401 -1.72 -2.91 -13.81
CA HIS A 401 -0.62 -3.78 -14.23
C HIS A 401 -0.91 -5.25 -13.87
N ILE A 402 -0.06 -6.16 -14.36
CA ILE A 402 -0.06 -7.58 -14.01
C ILE A 402 1.34 -7.91 -13.51
N ASP A 403 1.41 -8.72 -12.46
CA ASP A 403 2.66 -9.29 -11.96
C ASP A 403 2.93 -10.62 -12.68
N HIS A 404 3.92 -10.63 -13.57
CA HIS A 404 4.23 -11.77 -14.46
C HIS A 404 5.73 -12.02 -14.63
N SER A 405 6.52 -11.69 -13.61
CA SER A 405 7.99 -11.68 -13.70
C SER A 405 8.63 -12.89 -13.01
N GLU A 406 7.85 -13.61 -12.22
CA GLU A 406 8.17 -14.86 -11.54
C GLU A 406 8.20 -16.02 -12.54
N VAL A 407 9.06 -17.01 -12.29
CA VAL A 407 9.14 -18.24 -13.10
C VAL A 407 7.89 -19.09 -12.84
N THR A 408 7.46 -19.18 -11.58
CA THR A 408 6.20 -19.79 -11.19
C THR A 408 5.04 -18.82 -11.39
N THR A 409 4.03 -19.27 -12.13
CA THR A 409 2.90 -18.42 -12.49
C THR A 409 1.67 -18.60 -11.59
N ASP A 410 1.66 -19.63 -10.74
CA ASP A 410 0.52 -20.07 -9.94
C ASP A 410 0.74 -19.98 -8.42
N THR A 411 1.98 -19.83 -7.95
CA THR A 411 2.29 -19.60 -6.53
C THR A 411 1.67 -18.30 -6.01
N PRO A 412 1.10 -18.28 -4.79
CA PRO A 412 0.43 -17.11 -4.24
C PRO A 412 1.33 -15.87 -4.15
N LEU A 413 0.70 -14.70 -4.28
CA LEU A 413 1.28 -13.42 -3.89
C LEU A 413 0.57 -12.95 -2.62
N VAL A 414 1.36 -12.62 -1.59
CA VAL A 414 0.88 -12.07 -0.32
C VAL A 414 1.07 -10.56 -0.33
N SER A 415 0.02 -9.80 -0.05
CA SER A 415 0.04 -8.35 0.13
C SER A 415 -0.41 -7.98 1.54
N LEU A 416 0.43 -7.26 2.29
CA LEU A 416 0.16 -6.81 3.65
C LEU A 416 0.10 -5.29 3.70
N SER A 417 -0.94 -4.75 4.35
CA SER A 417 -1.26 -3.32 4.35
C SER A 417 -1.11 -2.68 5.73
N VAL A 418 -0.37 -1.57 5.84
CA VAL A 418 -0.30 -0.77 7.08
C VAL A 418 -0.38 0.73 6.77
N GLY A 419 -1.10 1.50 7.58
CA GLY A 419 -1.20 2.96 7.49
C GLY A 419 -2.53 3.47 6.95
N GLN A 420 -2.49 4.52 6.13
CA GLN A 420 -3.70 5.06 5.48
C GLN A 420 -4.36 3.96 4.62
N ALA A 421 -5.69 3.94 4.60
CA ALA A 421 -6.45 3.07 3.73
C ALA A 421 -6.23 3.44 2.24
N CYS A 422 -6.48 2.48 1.35
CA CYS A 422 -6.45 2.71 -0.09
C CYS A 422 -7.59 1.99 -0.81
N ILE A 423 -7.87 2.43 -2.03
CA ILE A 423 -8.68 1.67 -2.98
C ILE A 423 -7.76 0.83 -3.85
N PHE A 424 -7.98 -0.48 -3.84
CA PHE A 424 -7.37 -1.46 -4.72
C PHE A 424 -8.40 -1.86 -5.79
N LEU A 425 -7.98 -1.92 -7.05
CA LEU A 425 -8.83 -2.36 -8.16
C LEU A 425 -8.28 -3.66 -8.75
N ILE A 426 -9.15 -4.59 -9.12
CA ILE A 426 -8.78 -5.85 -9.79
C ILE A 426 -9.82 -6.29 -10.83
N ALA A 427 -9.37 -6.77 -11.99
CA ALA A 427 -10.18 -7.32 -13.08
C ALA A 427 -9.39 -8.34 -13.92
N ALA A 428 -10.06 -9.33 -14.52
CA ALA A 428 -9.39 -10.26 -15.43
C ALA A 428 -8.87 -9.55 -16.70
N SER A 429 -9.61 -8.54 -17.16
CA SER A 429 -9.25 -7.72 -18.33
C SER A 429 -9.38 -6.22 -18.04
N ARG A 430 -8.65 -5.40 -18.81
CA ARG A 430 -8.86 -3.93 -18.81
C ARG A 430 -10.20 -3.52 -19.37
N GLU A 431 -10.81 -4.38 -20.18
CA GLU A 431 -12.13 -4.17 -20.80
C GLU A 431 -13.30 -4.54 -19.88
N GLU A 432 -13.01 -5.01 -18.67
CA GLU A 432 -13.99 -5.30 -17.63
C GLU A 432 -13.98 -4.21 -16.56
N GLU A 433 -15.12 -4.02 -15.92
CA GLU A 433 -15.21 -3.13 -14.77
C GLU A 433 -14.61 -3.81 -13.54
N PRO A 434 -13.59 -3.23 -12.89
CA PRO A 434 -12.91 -3.88 -11.78
C PRO A 434 -13.75 -3.92 -10.51
N LEU A 435 -13.58 -5.00 -9.74
CA LEU A 435 -13.89 -5.00 -8.33
C LEU A 435 -12.99 -3.99 -7.62
N ALA A 436 -13.60 -3.08 -6.87
CA ALA A 436 -12.90 -2.21 -5.94
C ALA A 436 -12.90 -2.82 -4.55
N ILE A 437 -11.73 -2.87 -3.90
CA ILE A 437 -11.56 -3.29 -2.50
C ILE A 437 -10.94 -2.14 -1.72
N LYS A 438 -11.57 -1.74 -0.62
CA LYS A 438 -11.00 -0.79 0.34
C LYS A 438 -10.10 -1.57 1.30
N LEU A 439 -8.79 -1.41 1.15
CA LEU A 439 -7.79 -2.01 2.03
C LEU A 439 -7.42 -1.03 3.14
N GLU A 440 -7.60 -1.46 4.38
CA GLU A 440 -7.33 -0.70 5.60
C GLU A 440 -6.06 -1.23 6.31
N SER A 441 -5.66 -0.54 7.39
CA SER A 441 -4.46 -0.91 8.13
C SER A 441 -4.64 -2.25 8.85
N GLY A 442 -3.76 -3.19 8.55
CA GLY A 442 -3.78 -4.56 9.08
C GLY A 442 -4.38 -5.58 8.13
N ASP A 443 -4.97 -5.16 7.02
CA ASP A 443 -5.54 -6.09 6.05
C ASP A 443 -4.47 -6.86 5.28
N ALA A 444 -4.79 -8.11 4.94
CA ALA A 444 -4.03 -8.91 3.99
C ALA A 444 -4.88 -9.23 2.76
N LEU A 445 -4.22 -9.26 1.60
CA LEU A 445 -4.81 -9.68 0.34
C LEU A 445 -3.90 -10.76 -0.27
N ILE A 446 -4.50 -11.82 -0.77
CA ILE A 446 -3.78 -12.89 -1.48
C ILE A 446 -4.36 -13.00 -2.87
N MET A 447 -3.47 -13.03 -3.86
CA MET A 447 -3.81 -13.46 -5.21
C MET A 447 -3.18 -14.84 -5.40
N ALA A 448 -3.97 -15.82 -5.84
CA ALA A 448 -3.55 -17.18 -6.14
C ALA A 448 -4.33 -17.69 -7.36
N GLY A 449 -3.84 -18.73 -8.03
CA GLY A 449 -4.55 -19.30 -9.18
C GLY A 449 -4.86 -18.25 -10.26
N PRO A 450 -6.08 -18.18 -10.82
CA PRO A 450 -6.42 -17.24 -11.89
C PRO A 450 -6.19 -15.77 -11.54
N SER A 451 -6.53 -15.34 -10.31
CA SER A 451 -6.40 -13.93 -9.90
C SER A 451 -4.95 -13.43 -9.90
N ARG A 452 -3.95 -14.32 -9.90
CA ARG A 452 -2.52 -13.93 -10.01
C ARG A 452 -2.18 -13.19 -11.30
N ARG A 453 -2.99 -13.37 -12.35
CA ARG A 453 -2.77 -12.79 -13.67
C ARG A 453 -3.76 -11.67 -14.00
N PHE A 454 -4.52 -11.22 -13.00
CA PHE A 454 -5.51 -10.17 -13.19
C PHE A 454 -4.84 -8.80 -13.18
N PHE A 455 -5.39 -7.89 -13.98
CA PHE A 455 -5.01 -6.48 -13.94
C PHE A 455 -5.41 -5.89 -12.60
N HIS A 456 -4.47 -5.21 -11.95
CA HIS A 456 -4.74 -4.57 -10.68
C HIS A 456 -3.98 -3.24 -10.51
N GLY A 457 -4.44 -2.40 -9.59
CA GLY A 457 -3.87 -1.09 -9.33
C GLY A 457 -4.38 -0.45 -8.05
N VAL A 458 -3.78 0.68 -7.68
CA VAL A 458 -4.14 1.46 -6.50
C VAL A 458 -4.35 2.92 -6.93
N PRO A 459 -5.56 3.33 -7.34
CA PRO A 459 -5.82 4.69 -7.81
C PRO A 459 -5.83 5.76 -6.70
N ARG A 460 -6.10 5.37 -5.45
CA ARG A 460 -6.32 6.31 -4.33
C ARG A 460 -5.78 5.79 -3.02
N ILE A 461 -4.97 6.62 -2.36
CA ILE A 461 -4.73 6.57 -0.91
C ILE A 461 -5.73 7.54 -0.27
N ILE A 462 -6.52 7.06 0.69
CA ILE A 462 -7.64 7.79 1.28
C ILE A 462 -7.10 8.73 2.36
N GLU A 463 -7.32 10.03 2.20
CA GLU A 463 -6.97 11.01 3.22
C GLU A 463 -7.69 10.76 4.56
N HIS A 464 -6.99 10.99 5.68
CA HIS A 464 -7.58 10.95 7.03
C HIS A 464 -8.17 9.58 7.43
N SER A 465 -7.62 8.48 6.90
CA SER A 465 -8.08 7.11 7.16
C SER A 465 -7.13 6.32 8.07
N LEU A 466 -6.19 7.00 8.73
CA LEU A 466 -5.23 6.38 9.62
C LEU A 466 -5.93 5.75 10.83
N PRO A 467 -5.58 4.52 11.25
CA PRO A 467 -6.24 3.89 12.38
C PRO A 467 -5.98 4.66 13.67
N PRO A 468 -6.94 4.69 14.62
CA PRO A 468 -6.84 5.49 15.85
C PRO A 468 -5.58 5.20 16.67
N TRP A 469 -5.11 3.94 16.71
CA TRP A 469 -3.93 3.58 17.50
C TRP A 469 -2.63 4.20 16.94
N ILE A 470 -2.45 4.23 15.61
CA ILE A 470 -1.31 4.91 14.98
C ILE A 470 -1.44 6.42 15.16
N ASN A 471 -2.65 6.97 15.01
CA ASN A 471 -2.90 8.39 15.21
C ASN A 471 -2.61 8.82 16.65
N GLY A 472 -2.98 7.96 17.61
CA GLY A 472 -2.71 8.15 19.03
C GLY A 472 -1.24 8.07 19.42
N CYS A 473 -0.37 7.47 18.61
CA CYS A 473 1.07 7.40 18.89
C CYS A 473 1.72 8.79 19.04
N LEU A 474 1.18 9.84 18.40
CA LEU A 474 1.69 11.22 18.51
C LEU A 474 1.13 11.98 19.71
N SER A 475 0.18 11.40 20.45
CA SER A 475 -0.39 12.02 21.65
C SER A 475 0.61 11.97 22.80
N THR A 476 0.57 12.95 23.70
CA THR A 476 1.54 13.15 24.80
C THR A 476 1.46 12.05 25.86
N GLY A 477 2.06 10.90 25.59
CA GLY A 477 2.38 9.87 26.57
C GLY A 477 3.74 10.12 27.25
N PRO A 478 4.11 9.31 28.27
CA PRO A 478 5.38 9.43 28.97
C PRO A 478 6.59 9.01 28.13
N SER A 479 6.39 8.23 27.06
CA SER A 479 7.44 7.79 26.13
C SER A 479 7.40 8.59 24.83
N PRO A 480 8.56 8.87 24.19
CA PRO A 480 8.58 9.50 22.87
C PRO A 480 7.83 8.64 21.85
N PRO A 481 7.17 9.28 20.85
CA PRO A 481 6.47 8.55 19.80
C PRO A 481 7.47 7.72 18.97
N PRO A 482 7.04 6.59 18.39
CA PRO A 482 7.85 5.85 17.43
C PRO A 482 8.32 6.77 16.28
N PRO A 483 9.59 6.68 15.81
CA PRO A 483 10.11 7.59 14.79
C PRO A 483 9.32 7.60 13.47
N TRP A 484 8.67 6.49 13.14
CA TRP A 484 7.82 6.35 11.96
C TRP A 484 6.42 6.96 12.11
N ALA A 485 5.93 7.22 13.33
CA ALA A 485 4.54 7.63 13.57
C ALA A 485 4.17 8.92 12.82
N ARG A 486 5.09 9.90 12.81
CA ARG A 486 4.89 11.18 12.11
C ARG A 486 4.76 11.02 10.59
N TRP A 487 5.44 10.03 10.01
CA TRP A 487 5.36 9.76 8.57
C TRP A 487 3.97 9.26 8.16
N PHE A 488 3.37 8.37 8.96
CA PHE A 488 2.01 7.90 8.75
C PHE A 488 0.96 9.01 8.91
N HIS A 489 1.13 9.87 9.91
CA HIS A 489 0.25 11.03 10.11
C HIS A 489 0.29 12.02 8.92
N ASN A 490 1.41 12.09 8.21
CA ASN A 490 1.55 12.90 7.00
C ASN A 490 0.98 12.25 5.73
N GLY A 491 0.34 11.08 5.85
CA GLY A 491 -0.29 10.36 4.74
C GLY A 491 0.46 9.12 4.29
N GLY A 492 1.40 8.64 5.09
CA GLY A 492 2.16 7.43 4.82
C GLY A 492 1.30 6.16 4.80
N ARG A 493 1.62 5.28 3.86
CA ARG A 493 1.09 3.91 3.78
C ARG A 493 2.18 2.97 3.30
N ILE A 494 2.32 1.82 3.95
CA ILE A 494 3.21 0.74 3.52
C ILE A 494 2.36 -0.40 2.95
N ASN A 495 2.78 -0.91 1.79
CA ASN A 495 2.31 -2.18 1.24
C ASN A 495 3.51 -3.11 1.03
N LEU A 496 3.54 -4.25 1.70
CA LEU A 496 4.54 -5.29 1.50
C LEU A 496 3.93 -6.39 0.62
N ASN A 497 4.46 -6.57 -0.59
CA ASN A 497 4.10 -7.68 -1.48
C ASN A 497 5.22 -8.70 -1.51
N VAL A 498 4.90 -9.98 -1.25
CA VAL A 498 5.86 -11.09 -1.16
C VAL A 498 5.40 -12.22 -2.04
N ARG A 499 6.37 -12.85 -2.71
CA ARG A 499 6.16 -13.87 -3.73
C ARG A 499 7.26 -14.91 -3.71
N GLN A 500 6.91 -16.09 -4.21
CA GLN A 500 7.84 -17.13 -4.62
C GLN A 500 8.20 -16.90 -6.10
N VAL A 501 9.47 -17.08 -6.44
CA VAL A 501 9.99 -16.83 -7.79
C VAL A 501 10.12 -18.14 -8.58
N PHE A 502 10.45 -19.25 -7.92
CA PHE A 502 10.78 -20.55 -8.51
C PHE A 502 9.87 -21.71 -8.12
#